data_AF-A0A961MA94-F1
#
_entry.id   AF-A0A961MA94-F1
#
_cell.length_a   1.000
_cell.length_b   1.000
_cell.length_c   1.000
_cell.angle_alpha   90.00
_cell.angle_beta   90.00
_cell.angle_gamma   90.00
#
_symmetry.space_group_name_H-M   'P 1'
#
loop_
_entity.id
_entity.type
_entity.pdbx_description
1 polymer ?
#
loop_
_entity_poly.entity_id
_entity_poly.type
_entity_poly.pdbx_seq_one_letter_code
_entity_poly.pdbx_strand_id
1 'polypeptide(L)'
;MPSIPGLQPLIGSITGIPDIPIRRFSYEYLFPFAFVVMMVIVALRHSQYRHYRDQGAWKRRFGLFMDISLVVMAFAVAAAYLIEIDSICLIDQFSGVRAEIISRALQREIEFAQMMGLPEPTSVDNPDCVQNLGIWIFLVVGLGVTVFLGYNIRVWGLPLVGVAIVIAGYTMLTIAIWYFFGADHNRYVVTILGGEPRTLMDGRPNIEDVLVNNSSGLLGQFMNILLNTVFPYIVLGNLFGVSAGGQSLIKMAFILTRRLRGGPAHAAIVSSAMFGTISGGPVVNVLSTGVLTIPMMLKRGFSKTFAGGIEAAASSGGQIMPPVMG
;
A
#
# COMPACT_ATOMS: atom_id res chain seq x y z
N MET A 1 -5.59 20.67 2.99
CA MET A 1 -5.27 22.01 3.56
C MET A 1 -6.53 22.88 3.53
N PRO A 2 -6.78 23.79 4.49
CA PRO A 2 -7.85 24.78 4.33
C PRO A 2 -7.51 25.70 3.15
N SER A 3 -8.49 26.01 2.30
CA SER A 3 -8.34 26.96 1.20
C SER A 3 -8.00 28.34 1.77
N ILE A 4 -6.75 28.76 1.64
CA ILE A 4 -6.34 30.13 2.02
C ILE A 4 -7.08 31.09 1.06
N PRO A 5 -7.97 31.96 1.56
CA PRO A 5 -8.68 32.91 0.71
C PRO A 5 -7.67 33.76 -0.08
N GLY A 6 -7.82 33.81 -1.40
CA GLY A 6 -6.93 34.59 -2.29
C GLY A 6 -5.70 33.84 -2.86
N LEU A 7 -5.44 32.58 -2.48
CA LEU A 7 -4.30 31.81 -3.01
C LEU A 7 -4.47 31.42 -4.49
N GLN A 8 -5.70 31.05 -4.88
CA GLN A 8 -6.04 30.73 -6.27
C GLN A 8 -5.84 31.92 -7.23
N PRO A 9 -6.39 33.12 -6.98
CA PRO A 9 -6.17 34.27 -7.85
C PRO A 9 -4.70 34.71 -7.87
N LEU A 10 -3.96 34.56 -6.76
CA LEU A 10 -2.52 34.83 -6.72
C LEU A 10 -1.74 33.89 -7.65
N ILE A 11 -1.99 32.57 -7.58
CA ILE A 11 -1.30 31.58 -8.42
C ILE A 11 -1.72 31.72 -9.88
N GLY A 12 -2.99 32.01 -10.16
CA GLY A 12 -3.47 32.33 -11.51
C GLY A 12 -2.76 33.55 -12.10
N SER A 13 -2.51 34.58 -11.29
CA SER A 13 -1.76 35.78 -11.72
C SER A 13 -0.27 35.51 -11.98
N ILE A 14 0.34 34.56 -11.27
CA ILE A 14 1.76 34.19 -11.43
C ILE A 14 1.97 33.25 -12.63
N THR A 15 1.03 32.33 -12.85
CA THR A 15 1.16 31.27 -13.86
C THR A 15 0.53 31.61 -15.21
N GLY A 16 -0.29 32.68 -15.28
CA GLY A 16 -0.98 33.10 -16.49
C GLY A 16 -2.14 32.19 -16.91
N ILE A 17 -2.47 31.19 -16.08
CA ILE A 17 -3.58 30.25 -16.30
C ILE A 17 -4.66 30.61 -15.26
N PRO A 18 -5.78 31.23 -15.68
CA PRO A 18 -6.75 31.82 -14.76
C PRO A 18 -7.46 30.79 -13.85
N ASP A 19 -7.55 29.53 -14.28
CA ASP A 19 -8.26 28.46 -13.57
C ASP A 19 -7.37 27.25 -13.33
N ILE A 20 -6.32 27.39 -12.51
CA ILE A 20 -5.67 26.21 -11.93
C ILE A 20 -6.46 25.84 -10.66
N PRO A 21 -7.32 24.81 -10.68
CA PRO A 21 -8.07 24.42 -9.50
C PRO A 21 -7.11 23.86 -8.45
N ILE A 22 -6.79 24.65 -7.44
CA ILE A 22 -6.04 24.21 -6.26
C ILE A 22 -7.01 23.38 -5.42
N ARG A 23 -7.01 22.06 -5.64
CA ARG A 23 -7.89 21.12 -4.96
C ARG A 23 -7.34 20.77 -3.58
N ARG A 24 -8.23 20.49 -2.63
CA ARG A 24 -7.93 20.10 -1.25
C ARG A 24 -7.17 18.76 -1.16
N PHE A 25 -7.30 17.92 -2.18
CA PHE A 25 -6.74 16.58 -2.30
C PHE A 25 -6.04 16.43 -3.67
N SER A 26 -4.83 15.88 -3.67
CA SER A 26 -4.09 15.54 -4.90
C SER A 26 -4.78 14.37 -5.61
N TYR A 27 -4.76 14.34 -6.94
CA TYR A 27 -5.25 13.18 -7.67
C TYR A 27 -4.35 11.96 -7.41
N GLU A 28 -4.89 10.93 -6.78
CA GLU A 28 -4.15 9.70 -6.46
C GLU A 28 -4.22 8.67 -7.60
N TYR A 29 -4.09 9.09 -8.87
CA TYR A 29 -4.03 8.13 -10.00
C TYR A 29 -2.82 7.19 -9.89
N LEU A 30 -1.76 7.63 -9.21
CA LEU A 30 -0.52 6.89 -9.08
C LEU A 30 -0.68 5.65 -8.20
N PHE A 31 -1.49 5.70 -7.14
CA PHE A 31 -1.60 4.62 -6.17
C PHE A 31 -2.25 3.34 -6.73
N PRO A 32 -3.44 3.38 -7.38
CA PRO A 32 -4.04 2.19 -7.97
C PRO A 32 -3.21 1.66 -9.14
N PHE A 33 -2.58 2.54 -9.93
CA PHE A 33 -1.66 2.12 -10.98
C PHE A 33 -0.43 1.40 -10.42
N ALA A 34 0.25 1.99 -9.44
CA ALA A 34 1.42 1.39 -8.80
C ALA A 34 1.06 0.06 -8.12
N PHE A 35 -0.09 -0.02 -7.46
CA PHE A 35 -0.60 -1.27 -6.88
C PHE A 35 -0.75 -2.38 -7.93
N VAL A 36 -1.40 -2.10 -9.07
CA VAL A 36 -1.55 -3.06 -10.16
C VAL A 36 -0.19 -3.49 -10.71
N VAL A 37 0.71 -2.53 -10.98
CA VAL A 37 2.06 -2.84 -11.47
C VAL A 37 2.81 -3.74 -10.48
N MET A 38 2.74 -3.45 -9.18
CA MET A 38 3.34 -4.28 -8.14
C MET A 38 2.77 -5.70 -8.14
N MET A 39 1.44 -5.85 -8.19
CA MET A 39 0.80 -7.17 -8.21
C MET A 39 1.15 -7.97 -9.47
N VAL A 40 1.23 -7.31 -10.62
CA VAL A 40 1.69 -7.95 -11.87
C VAL A 40 3.15 -8.39 -11.76
N ILE A 41 4.03 -7.56 -11.19
CA ILE A 41 5.43 -7.93 -10.96
C ILE A 41 5.52 -9.15 -10.02
N VAL A 42 4.70 -9.21 -8.97
CA VAL A 42 4.64 -10.34 -8.04
C VAL A 42 4.14 -11.60 -8.73
N ALA A 43 3.05 -11.50 -9.50
CA ALA A 43 2.50 -12.61 -10.29
C ALA A 43 3.53 -13.16 -11.28
N LEU A 44 4.25 -12.27 -11.96
CA LEU A 44 5.32 -12.66 -12.86
C LEU A 44 6.47 -13.30 -12.07
N ARG A 45 7.15 -12.57 -11.18
CA ARG A 45 8.37 -13.03 -10.49
C ARG A 45 8.17 -14.28 -9.64
N HIS A 46 7.06 -14.35 -8.90
CA HIS A 46 6.77 -15.43 -7.94
C HIS A 46 5.66 -16.37 -8.39
N SER A 47 5.40 -16.45 -9.71
CA SER A 47 4.39 -17.31 -10.33
C SER A 47 4.27 -18.70 -9.70
N GLN A 48 3.06 -19.03 -9.26
CA GLN A 48 2.73 -20.35 -8.74
C GLN A 48 2.69 -21.38 -9.87
N TYR A 49 2.25 -20.99 -11.08
CA TYR A 49 2.28 -21.86 -12.25
C TYR A 49 3.67 -22.43 -12.53
N ARG A 50 4.70 -21.57 -12.55
CA ARG A 50 6.07 -22.00 -12.85
C ARG A 50 6.62 -23.00 -11.84
N HIS A 51 6.19 -22.91 -10.60
CA HIS A 51 6.64 -23.82 -9.54
C HIS A 51 5.95 -25.18 -9.57
N TYR A 52 4.65 -25.19 -9.87
CA TYR A 52 3.88 -26.42 -9.96
C TYR A 52 3.95 -27.08 -11.35
N ARG A 53 4.79 -26.55 -12.25
CA ARG A 53 4.96 -27.04 -13.62
C ARG A 53 5.20 -28.56 -13.67
N ASP A 54 6.02 -29.07 -12.76
CA ASP A 54 6.45 -30.47 -12.74
C ASP A 54 5.73 -31.33 -11.68
N GLN A 55 4.79 -30.74 -10.92
CA GLN A 55 4.11 -31.41 -9.80
C GLN A 55 2.72 -31.97 -10.15
N GLY A 56 2.43 -32.12 -11.45
CA GLY A 56 1.18 -32.68 -11.97
C GLY A 56 0.21 -31.64 -12.58
N ALA A 57 -0.64 -32.11 -13.49
CA ALA A 57 -1.53 -31.24 -14.28
C ALA A 57 -2.52 -30.45 -13.42
N TRP A 58 -3.03 -31.04 -12.33
CA TRP A 58 -3.95 -30.37 -11.40
C TRP A 58 -3.29 -29.19 -10.69
N LYS A 59 -2.14 -29.41 -10.04
CA LYS A 59 -1.41 -28.35 -9.32
C LYS A 59 -0.94 -27.25 -10.26
N ARG A 60 -0.55 -27.60 -11.49
CA ARG A 60 -0.21 -26.64 -12.54
C ARG A 60 -1.41 -25.75 -12.90
N ARG A 61 -2.59 -26.33 -13.12
CA ARG A 61 -3.82 -25.56 -13.41
C ARG A 61 -4.22 -24.68 -12.24
N PHE A 62 -4.12 -25.17 -11.01
CA PHE A 62 -4.35 -24.39 -9.81
C PHE A 62 -3.40 -23.20 -9.69
N GLY A 63 -2.10 -23.39 -9.95
CA GLY A 63 -1.12 -22.31 -9.95
C GLY A 63 -1.41 -21.24 -11.01
N LEU A 64 -1.85 -21.64 -12.21
CA LEU A 64 -2.27 -20.69 -13.25
C LEU A 64 -3.53 -19.92 -12.85
N PHE A 65 -4.51 -20.59 -12.25
CA PHE A 65 -5.71 -19.95 -11.73
C PHE A 65 -5.38 -18.90 -10.67
N MET A 66 -4.48 -19.21 -9.72
CA MET A 66 -4.05 -18.27 -8.68
C MET A 66 -3.26 -17.08 -9.24
N ASP A 67 -2.38 -17.31 -10.23
CA ASP A 67 -1.64 -16.22 -10.89
C ASP A 67 -2.61 -15.27 -11.63
N ILE A 68 -3.61 -15.81 -12.34
CA ILE A 68 -4.63 -15.01 -13.05
C ILE A 68 -5.54 -14.29 -12.06
N SER A 69 -6.02 -14.98 -11.02
CA SER A 69 -6.94 -14.38 -10.04
C SER A 69 -6.29 -13.22 -9.30
N LEU A 70 -4.99 -13.32 -8.94
CA LEU A 70 -4.26 -12.21 -8.32
C LEU A 70 -4.25 -10.97 -9.20
N VAL A 71 -3.93 -11.14 -10.49
CA VAL A 71 -3.88 -10.00 -11.43
C VAL A 71 -5.27 -9.43 -11.66
N VAL A 72 -6.28 -10.27 -11.92
CA VAL A 72 -7.66 -9.83 -12.14
C VAL A 72 -8.21 -9.09 -10.91
N MET A 73 -8.00 -9.63 -9.71
CA MET A 73 -8.43 -8.96 -8.49
C MET A 73 -7.67 -7.66 -8.22
N ALA A 74 -6.39 -7.57 -8.59
CA ALA A 74 -5.64 -6.32 -8.47
C ALA A 74 -6.26 -5.22 -9.35
N PHE A 75 -6.62 -5.54 -10.59
CA PHE A 75 -7.33 -4.61 -11.47
C PHE A 75 -8.73 -4.27 -10.94
N ALA A 76 -9.48 -5.25 -10.43
CA ALA A 76 -10.81 -5.03 -9.88
C ALA A 76 -10.79 -4.10 -8.65
N VAL A 77 -9.86 -4.33 -7.72
CA VAL A 77 -9.67 -3.50 -6.52
C VAL A 77 -9.20 -2.09 -6.90
N ALA A 78 -8.28 -1.96 -7.85
CA ALA A 78 -7.82 -0.66 -8.36
C ALA A 78 -8.93 0.12 -9.05
N ALA A 79 -9.76 -0.56 -9.86
CA ALA A 79 -10.92 0.05 -10.49
C ALA A 79 -11.95 0.47 -9.43
N ALA A 80 -12.24 -0.38 -8.45
CA ALA A 80 -13.16 -0.05 -7.36
C ALA A 80 -12.71 1.19 -6.58
N TYR A 81 -11.42 1.31 -6.29
CA TYR A 81 -10.86 2.50 -5.67
C TYR A 81 -11.05 3.76 -6.52
N LEU A 82 -10.80 3.71 -7.84
CA LEU A 82 -10.99 4.84 -8.74
C LEU A 82 -12.46 5.26 -8.88
N ILE A 83 -13.38 4.30 -8.75
CA ILE A 83 -14.83 4.53 -8.81
C ILE A 83 -15.31 5.23 -7.54
N GLU A 84 -14.82 4.81 -6.38
CA GLU A 84 -15.31 5.26 -5.07
C GLU A 84 -14.56 6.49 -4.52
N ILE A 85 -13.36 6.81 -5.01
CA ILE A 85 -12.62 7.96 -4.47
C ILE A 85 -13.21 9.31 -4.91
N ASP A 86 -13.58 10.14 -3.94
CA ASP A 86 -14.18 11.47 -4.14
C ASP A 86 -13.34 12.39 -5.06
N SER A 87 -12.03 12.19 -5.09
CA SER A 87 -11.14 12.97 -5.95
C SER A 87 -11.33 12.66 -7.43
N ILE A 88 -11.75 11.44 -7.80
CA ILE A 88 -11.84 10.96 -9.17
C ILE A 88 -13.29 10.68 -9.56
N CYS A 89 -14.00 9.81 -8.83
CA CYS A 89 -15.34 9.30 -9.16
C CYS A 89 -15.43 8.86 -10.63
N LEU A 90 -14.72 7.79 -11.00
CA LEU A 90 -14.52 7.41 -12.41
C LEU A 90 -15.83 7.26 -13.20
N ILE A 91 -16.86 6.64 -12.61
CA ILE A 91 -18.16 6.45 -13.28
C ILE A 91 -18.84 7.80 -13.54
N ASP A 92 -18.82 8.69 -12.55
CA ASP A 92 -19.42 10.02 -12.64
C ASP A 92 -18.76 10.91 -13.69
N GLN A 93 -17.46 10.73 -13.93
CA GLN A 93 -16.75 11.42 -15.02
C GLN A 93 -17.22 10.94 -16.40
N PHE A 94 -17.46 9.64 -16.55
CA PHE A 94 -17.95 9.08 -17.81
C PHE A 94 -19.43 9.37 -18.06
N SER A 95 -20.26 9.41 -17.01
CA SER A 95 -21.69 9.70 -17.13
C SER A 95 -22.01 11.19 -17.24
N GLY A 96 -21.08 12.08 -16.89
CA GLY A 96 -21.24 13.53 -16.95
C GLY A 96 -22.15 14.11 -15.85
N VAL A 97 -22.76 13.26 -15.03
CA VAL A 97 -23.71 13.62 -13.96
C VAL A 97 -23.09 14.56 -12.94
N ARG A 98 -21.80 14.37 -12.63
CA ARG A 98 -21.09 15.23 -11.67
C ARG A 98 -20.91 16.67 -12.17
N ALA A 99 -20.65 16.86 -13.47
CA ALA A 99 -20.55 18.19 -14.04
C ALA A 99 -21.91 18.92 -13.98
N GLU A 100 -23.01 18.20 -14.20
CA GLU A 100 -24.36 18.72 -14.08
C GLU A 100 -24.67 19.15 -12.63
N ILE A 101 -24.33 18.32 -11.63
CA ILE A 101 -24.57 18.63 -10.21
C ILE A 101 -23.74 19.84 -9.76
N ILE A 102 -22.46 19.91 -10.15
CA ILE A 102 -21.58 21.05 -9.83
C ILE A 102 -22.15 22.33 -10.43
N SER A 103 -22.62 22.30 -11.68
CA SER A 103 -23.22 23.49 -12.32
C SER A 103 -24.49 23.96 -11.62
N ARG A 104 -25.37 23.03 -11.20
CA ARG A 104 -26.60 23.34 -10.44
C ARG A 104 -26.32 23.82 -9.02
N ALA A 105 -25.27 23.32 -8.39
CA ALA A 105 -24.85 23.80 -7.07
C ALA A 105 -24.27 25.21 -7.16
N LEU A 106 -23.44 25.47 -8.18
CA LEU A 106 -22.85 26.80 -8.42
C LEU A 106 -23.93 27.84 -8.70
N GLN A 107 -24.93 27.51 -9.51
CA GLN A 107 -26.06 28.41 -9.77
C GLN A 107 -26.81 28.77 -8.49
N ARG A 108 -27.08 27.79 -7.61
CA ARG A 108 -27.77 28.04 -6.33
C ARG A 108 -26.95 28.91 -5.39
N GLU A 109 -25.63 28.73 -5.36
CA GLU A 109 -24.76 29.60 -4.55
C GLU A 109 -24.67 31.02 -5.09
N ILE A 110 -24.64 31.20 -6.42
CA ILE A 110 -24.68 32.52 -7.06
C ILE A 110 -26.00 33.23 -6.73
N GLU A 111 -27.14 32.55 -6.88
CA GLU A 111 -28.46 33.10 -6.53
C GLU A 111 -28.51 33.49 -5.05
N PHE A 112 -27.98 32.65 -4.15
CA PHE A 112 -27.88 32.94 -2.73
C PHE A 112 -26.97 34.14 -2.42
N ALA A 113 -25.81 34.23 -3.07
CA ALA A 113 -24.87 35.33 -2.90
C ALA A 113 -25.48 36.66 -3.36
N GLN A 114 -26.20 36.66 -4.47
CA GLN A 114 -26.93 37.82 -4.98
C GLN A 114 -28.03 38.28 -4.01
N MET A 115 -28.76 37.35 -3.38
CA MET A 115 -29.78 37.69 -2.37
C MET A 115 -29.17 38.27 -1.07
N MET A 116 -27.97 37.81 -0.70
CA MET A 116 -27.27 38.23 0.53
C MET A 116 -26.29 39.40 0.33
N GLY A 117 -26.15 39.91 -0.91
CA GLY A 117 -25.21 41.00 -1.24
C GLY A 117 -23.73 40.60 -1.12
N LEU A 118 -23.42 39.31 -1.26
CA LEU A 118 -22.08 38.75 -1.20
C LEU A 118 -21.45 38.69 -2.61
N PRO A 119 -20.11 38.70 -2.74
CA PRO A 119 -19.45 38.50 -4.03
C PRO A 119 -19.76 37.13 -4.62
N GLU A 120 -19.85 37.04 -5.94
CA GLU A 120 -20.20 35.80 -6.64
C GLU A 120 -19.12 34.72 -6.43
N PRO A 121 -19.49 33.51 -5.97
CA PRO A 121 -18.54 32.42 -5.80
C PRO A 121 -18.12 31.86 -7.17
N THR A 122 -16.82 31.64 -7.35
CA THR A 122 -16.23 31.14 -8.60
C THR A 122 -16.09 29.61 -8.64
N SER A 123 -16.33 28.92 -7.54
CA SER A 123 -16.22 27.46 -7.44
C SER A 123 -17.03 26.92 -6.27
N VAL A 124 -17.61 25.73 -6.44
CA VAL A 124 -18.26 24.96 -5.37
C VAL A 124 -17.39 23.79 -4.95
N ASP A 125 -17.51 23.37 -3.69
CA ASP A 125 -16.92 22.12 -3.22
C ASP A 125 -17.40 20.94 -4.08
N ASN A 126 -16.47 20.02 -4.36
CA ASN A 126 -16.81 18.84 -5.16
C ASN A 126 -17.78 17.94 -4.38
N PRO A 127 -18.89 17.49 -4.99
CA PRO A 127 -19.78 16.53 -4.37
C PRO A 127 -19.13 15.15 -4.29
N ASP A 128 -19.61 14.36 -3.31
CA ASP A 128 -19.34 12.93 -3.15
C ASP A 128 -19.76 12.14 -4.41
N CYS A 129 -19.18 10.95 -4.59
CA CYS A 129 -19.48 10.13 -5.76
C CYS A 129 -20.94 9.63 -5.75
N VAL A 130 -21.69 9.95 -6.82
CA VAL A 130 -23.11 9.63 -6.96
C VAL A 130 -23.31 8.22 -7.47
N GLN A 131 -22.56 7.82 -8.52
CA GLN A 131 -22.59 6.46 -9.06
C GLN A 131 -21.40 5.66 -8.54
N ASN A 132 -21.69 4.83 -7.53
CA ASN A 132 -20.75 3.95 -6.83
C ASN A 132 -21.07 2.47 -7.10
N LEU A 133 -20.21 1.56 -6.62
CA LEU A 133 -20.39 0.10 -6.70
C LEU A 133 -21.48 -0.42 -5.76
N GLY A 134 -21.88 0.36 -4.76
CA GLY A 134 -22.88 -0.03 -3.78
C GLY A 134 -22.49 -1.33 -3.05
N ILE A 135 -23.37 -2.34 -3.08
CA ILE A 135 -23.14 -3.64 -2.41
C ILE A 135 -21.97 -4.44 -3.00
N TRP A 136 -21.62 -4.21 -4.27
CA TRP A 136 -20.55 -4.98 -4.93
C TRP A 136 -19.16 -4.75 -4.33
N ILE A 137 -18.97 -3.66 -3.58
CA ILE A 137 -17.71 -3.36 -2.89
C ILE A 137 -17.30 -4.47 -1.91
N PHE A 138 -18.27 -5.07 -1.20
CA PHE A 138 -18.03 -6.18 -0.27
C PHE A 138 -17.43 -7.40 -0.98
N LEU A 139 -17.95 -7.72 -2.16
CA LEU A 139 -17.48 -8.86 -2.95
C LEU A 139 -16.08 -8.59 -3.50
N VAL A 140 -15.83 -7.39 -4.04
CA VAL A 140 -14.53 -7.03 -4.60
C VAL A 140 -13.45 -7.03 -3.53
N VAL A 141 -13.69 -6.40 -2.38
CA VAL A 141 -12.73 -6.34 -1.27
C VAL A 141 -12.55 -7.72 -0.64
N GLY A 142 -13.64 -8.44 -0.36
CA GLY A 142 -13.59 -9.76 0.27
C GLY A 142 -12.85 -10.81 -0.58
N LEU A 143 -13.18 -10.90 -1.87
CA LEU A 143 -12.44 -11.78 -2.79
C LEU A 143 -11.00 -11.29 -2.99
N GLY A 144 -10.78 -9.97 -3.04
CA GLY A 144 -9.46 -9.39 -3.23
C GLY A 144 -8.50 -9.77 -2.10
N VAL A 145 -8.96 -9.59 -0.85
CA VAL A 145 -8.20 -10.00 0.35
C VAL A 145 -7.97 -11.50 0.38
N THR A 146 -8.98 -12.31 0.03
CA THR A 146 -8.87 -13.78 0.04
C THR A 146 -7.84 -14.27 -0.97
N VAL A 147 -7.91 -13.77 -2.20
CA VAL A 147 -6.94 -14.12 -3.26
C VAL A 147 -5.54 -13.63 -2.89
N PHE A 148 -5.42 -12.41 -2.36
CA PHE A 148 -4.15 -11.84 -1.94
C PHE A 148 -3.49 -12.68 -0.83
N LEU A 149 -4.22 -12.99 0.25
CA LEU A 149 -3.70 -13.81 1.34
C LEU A 149 -3.37 -15.22 0.84
N GLY A 150 -4.28 -15.85 0.08
CA GLY A 150 -4.07 -17.17 -0.49
C GLY A 150 -2.82 -17.27 -1.37
N TYR A 151 -2.54 -16.24 -2.17
CA TYR A 151 -1.33 -16.16 -2.98
C TYR A 151 -0.07 -16.03 -2.12
N ASN A 152 -0.13 -15.23 -1.06
CA ASN A 152 0.99 -14.95 -0.16
C ASN A 152 1.34 -16.11 0.80
N ILE A 153 0.50 -17.15 0.94
CA ILE A 153 0.81 -18.36 1.74
C ILE A 153 2.20 -18.91 1.40
N ARG A 154 2.57 -18.85 0.12
CA ARG A 154 3.86 -19.35 -0.35
C ARG A 154 5.02 -18.40 -0.07
N VAL A 155 4.77 -17.10 -0.07
CA VAL A 155 5.82 -16.08 0.10
C VAL A 155 6.15 -15.90 1.58
N TRP A 156 5.13 -15.83 2.44
CA TRP A 156 5.29 -15.57 3.88
C TRP A 156 5.22 -16.82 4.74
N GLY A 157 4.79 -17.95 4.16
CA GLY A 157 4.61 -19.22 4.85
C GLY A 157 3.21 -19.39 5.44
N LEU A 158 2.83 -20.66 5.62
CA LEU A 158 1.57 -21.08 6.22
C LEU A 158 1.28 -20.49 7.61
N PRO A 159 2.22 -20.42 8.57
CA PRO A 159 1.87 -19.97 9.92
C PRO A 159 1.47 -18.49 9.97
N LEU A 160 2.21 -17.62 9.27
CA LEU A 160 1.94 -16.17 9.28
C LEU A 160 0.64 -15.86 8.54
N VAL A 161 0.46 -16.45 7.36
CA VAL A 161 -0.76 -16.26 6.58
C VAL A 161 -1.95 -16.94 7.22
N GLY A 162 -1.75 -18.06 7.92
CA GLY A 162 -2.80 -18.72 8.70
C GLY A 162 -3.38 -17.79 9.77
N VAL A 163 -2.53 -17.09 10.51
CA VAL A 163 -2.99 -16.07 11.49
C VAL A 163 -3.75 -14.95 10.77
N ALA A 164 -3.23 -14.44 9.65
CA ALA A 164 -3.92 -13.39 8.88
C ALA A 164 -5.28 -13.85 8.34
N ILE A 165 -5.39 -15.09 7.86
CA ILE A 165 -6.65 -15.71 7.39
C ILE A 165 -7.61 -15.90 8.56
N VAL A 166 -7.13 -16.29 9.75
CA VAL A 166 -7.99 -16.40 10.94
C VAL A 166 -8.54 -15.04 11.33
N ILE A 167 -7.71 -13.99 11.34
CA ILE A 167 -8.16 -12.62 11.65
C ILE A 167 -9.12 -12.12 10.58
N ALA A 168 -8.76 -12.22 9.29
CA ALA A 168 -9.60 -11.79 8.18
C ALA A 168 -10.92 -12.58 8.11
N GLY A 169 -10.85 -13.89 8.34
CA GLY A 169 -12.00 -14.78 8.40
C GLY A 169 -12.89 -14.46 9.59
N TYR A 170 -12.31 -14.19 10.76
CA TYR A 170 -13.05 -13.68 11.92
C TYR A 170 -13.76 -12.37 11.56
N THR A 171 -13.08 -11.40 10.95
CA THR A 171 -13.72 -10.13 10.55
C THR A 171 -14.81 -10.31 9.49
N MET A 172 -14.65 -11.22 8.53
CA MET A 172 -15.68 -11.49 7.53
C MET A 172 -16.86 -12.24 8.13
N LEU A 173 -16.60 -13.16 9.07
CA LEU A 173 -17.63 -13.91 9.78
C LEU A 173 -18.41 -13.02 10.74
N THR A 174 -17.77 -12.08 11.43
CA THR A 174 -18.46 -11.09 12.26
C THR A 174 -19.36 -10.18 11.40
N ILE A 175 -18.88 -9.74 10.23
CA ILE A 175 -19.70 -9.02 9.23
C ILE A 175 -20.85 -9.90 8.71
N ALA A 176 -20.64 -11.20 8.49
CA ALA A 176 -21.67 -12.10 8.01
C ALA A 176 -22.73 -12.46 9.07
N ILE A 177 -22.33 -12.66 10.34
CA ILE A 177 -23.28 -12.82 11.45
C ILE A 177 -24.13 -11.56 11.61
N TRP A 178 -23.51 -10.39 11.47
CA TRP A 178 -24.19 -9.10 11.45
C TRP A 178 -25.22 -8.99 10.29
N TYR A 179 -24.93 -9.56 9.12
CA TYR A 179 -25.85 -9.65 7.98
C TYR A 179 -27.06 -10.56 8.20
N PHE A 180 -26.85 -11.78 8.71
CA PHE A 180 -27.91 -12.80 8.78
C PHE A 180 -28.76 -12.74 10.05
N PHE A 181 -28.21 -12.27 11.18
CA PHE A 181 -28.87 -12.37 12.49
C PHE A 181 -29.31 -11.04 13.08
N GLY A 182 -28.94 -9.91 12.46
CA GLY A 182 -29.36 -8.58 12.89
C GLY A 182 -28.67 -8.08 14.17
N ALA A 183 -28.90 -6.80 14.48
CA ALA A 183 -28.18 -6.02 15.50
C ALA A 183 -28.42 -6.42 16.97
N ASP A 184 -29.41 -7.28 17.23
CA ASP A 184 -29.88 -7.60 18.58
C ASP A 184 -29.15 -8.81 19.21
N HIS A 185 -28.26 -9.47 18.47
CA HIS A 185 -27.51 -10.63 18.97
C HIS A 185 -26.05 -10.32 19.36
N ASN A 186 -25.73 -10.69 20.61
CA ASN A 186 -24.44 -10.79 21.29
C ASN A 186 -23.30 -9.83 20.84
N ARG A 187 -23.20 -8.69 21.54
CA ARG A 187 -22.19 -7.62 21.39
C ARG A 187 -20.72 -8.09 21.41
N TYR A 188 -20.44 -9.27 21.98
CA TYR A 188 -19.07 -9.80 22.13
C TYR A 188 -18.53 -10.52 20.89
N VAL A 189 -19.39 -10.84 19.91
CA VAL A 189 -19.00 -11.58 18.68
C VAL A 189 -18.86 -10.65 17.47
N VAL A 190 -19.05 -9.34 17.64
CA VAL A 190 -19.04 -8.35 16.55
C VAL A 190 -17.84 -7.42 16.71
N THR A 191 -17.03 -7.29 15.66
CA THR A 191 -15.83 -6.43 15.63
C THR A 191 -16.18 -4.94 15.52
N ILE A 192 -15.30 -4.08 16.04
CA ILE A 192 -15.44 -2.60 16.12
C ILE A 192 -15.61 -1.88 14.76
N LEU A 193 -15.42 -2.60 13.64
CA LEU A 193 -15.68 -2.12 12.28
C LEU A 193 -17.19 -1.98 11.95
N GLY A 194 -18.07 -2.48 12.82
CA GLY A 194 -19.51 -2.17 12.77
C GLY A 194 -19.81 -0.91 13.57
N GLY A 195 -19.78 0.25 12.92
CA GLY A 195 -20.29 1.49 13.50
C GLY A 195 -21.81 1.45 13.76
N GLU A 196 -22.31 2.40 14.54
CA GLU A 196 -23.75 2.69 14.65
C GLU A 196 -24.09 3.82 13.66
N PRO A 197 -25.17 3.75 12.86
CA PRO A 197 -26.32 2.84 12.88
C PRO A 197 -26.14 1.52 12.07
N ARG A 198 -27.06 0.57 12.30
CA ARG A 198 -26.82 -0.88 12.12
C ARG A 198 -27.67 -1.50 10.99
N THR A 199 -27.48 -1.05 9.75
CA THR A 199 -28.08 -1.66 8.55
C THR A 199 -27.04 -1.90 7.44
N LEU A 200 -27.35 -2.77 6.47
CA LEU A 200 -26.49 -3.07 5.31
C LEU A 200 -26.09 -1.84 4.49
N MET A 201 -26.97 -0.85 4.42
CA MET A 201 -26.72 0.41 3.73
C MET A 201 -25.72 1.28 4.50
N ASP A 202 -25.65 1.14 5.83
CA ASP A 202 -24.75 1.90 6.72
C ASP A 202 -23.39 1.20 6.94
N GLY A 203 -23.27 -0.09 6.65
CA GLY A 203 -21.98 -0.80 6.62
C GLY A 203 -21.14 -0.47 5.39
N ARG A 204 -21.78 -0.01 4.31
CA ARG A 204 -21.14 0.43 3.08
C ARG A 204 -20.12 1.56 3.31
N PRO A 205 -20.46 2.71 3.95
CA PRO A 205 -19.49 3.79 4.16
C PRO A 205 -18.27 3.34 4.96
N ASN A 206 -18.41 2.36 5.87
CA ASN A 206 -17.25 1.82 6.59
C ASN A 206 -16.30 1.02 5.68
N ILE A 207 -16.82 0.22 4.74
CA ILE A 207 -15.97 -0.51 3.77
C ILE A 207 -15.40 0.43 2.71
N GLU A 208 -16.20 1.40 2.27
CA GLU A 208 -15.77 2.47 1.38
C GLU A 208 -14.60 3.23 2.00
N ASP A 209 -14.70 3.61 3.28
CA ASP A 209 -13.63 4.25 4.03
C ASP A 209 -12.40 3.33 4.15
N VAL A 210 -12.59 2.03 4.44
CA VAL A 210 -11.48 1.06 4.45
C VAL A 210 -10.79 0.94 3.08
N LEU A 211 -11.48 1.15 1.96
CA LEU A 211 -10.86 1.05 0.63
C LEU A 211 -10.22 2.38 0.20
N VAL A 212 -10.92 3.49 0.43
CA VAL A 212 -10.70 4.78 -0.23
C VAL A 212 -10.02 5.81 0.68
N ASN A 213 -10.14 5.70 2.00
CA ASN A 213 -9.63 6.71 2.91
C ASN A 213 -8.13 6.91 2.73
N ASN A 214 -7.72 8.12 2.38
CA ASN A 214 -6.30 8.43 2.14
C ASN A 214 -5.44 8.31 3.42
N SER A 215 -6.05 8.42 4.60
CA SER A 215 -5.34 8.39 5.88
C SER A 215 -5.23 6.97 6.46
N SER A 216 -6.31 6.19 6.35
CA SER A 216 -6.48 4.90 7.05
C SER A 216 -6.89 3.75 6.14
N GLY A 217 -7.13 4.02 4.85
CA GLY A 217 -7.60 3.03 3.89
C GLY A 217 -6.49 2.09 3.42
N LEU A 218 -6.89 0.91 2.96
CA LEU A 218 -6.03 -0.18 2.53
C LEU A 218 -5.12 0.23 1.38
N LEU A 219 -5.62 0.99 0.40
CA LEU A 219 -4.78 1.50 -0.68
C LEU A 219 -4.10 2.81 -0.27
N GLY A 220 -4.81 3.76 0.35
CA GLY A 220 -4.24 5.06 0.75
C GLY A 220 -3.05 4.92 1.69
N GLN A 221 -3.23 4.31 2.87
CA GLN A 221 -2.19 4.22 3.89
C GLN A 221 -1.03 3.31 3.45
N PHE A 222 -1.33 2.14 2.88
CA PHE A 222 -0.31 1.18 2.46
C PHE A 222 0.53 1.73 1.29
N MET A 223 -0.11 2.31 0.28
CA MET A 223 0.60 2.90 -0.85
C MET A 223 1.37 4.16 -0.45
N ASN A 224 0.84 4.96 0.47
CA ASN A 224 1.56 6.10 1.04
C ASN A 224 2.87 5.65 1.72
N ILE A 225 2.82 4.65 2.60
CA ILE A 225 4.02 4.10 3.25
C ILE A 225 4.99 3.53 2.19
N LEU A 226 4.47 2.78 1.21
CA LEU A 226 5.33 2.19 0.18
C LEU A 226 6.02 3.22 -0.71
N LEU A 227 5.29 4.20 -1.22
CA LEU A 227 5.78 5.16 -2.22
C LEU A 227 6.54 6.33 -1.59
N ASN A 228 6.07 6.84 -0.45
CA ASN A 228 6.66 8.03 0.17
C ASN A 228 7.70 7.69 1.24
N THR A 229 7.65 6.49 1.83
CA THR A 229 8.63 6.07 2.84
C THR A 229 9.55 4.99 2.27
N VAL A 230 9.03 3.80 2.00
CA VAL A 230 9.86 2.61 1.69
C VAL A 230 10.64 2.77 0.39
N PHE A 231 10.02 3.29 -0.67
CA PHE A 231 10.64 3.40 -1.99
C PHE A 231 11.88 4.32 -1.97
N PRO A 232 11.82 5.57 -1.46
CA PRO A 232 13.00 6.40 -1.29
C PRO A 232 14.12 5.74 -0.48
N TYR A 233 13.79 5.08 0.63
CA TYR A 233 14.78 4.37 1.45
C TYR A 233 15.45 3.22 0.70
N ILE A 234 14.70 2.43 -0.08
CA ILE A 234 15.28 1.35 -0.91
C ILE A 234 16.19 1.93 -1.98
N VAL A 235 15.76 2.99 -2.67
CA VAL A 235 16.56 3.64 -3.72
C VAL A 235 17.86 4.20 -3.12
N LEU A 236 17.76 4.95 -2.03
CA LEU A 236 18.91 5.57 -1.36
C LEU A 236 19.86 4.51 -0.79
N GLY A 237 19.31 3.47 -0.15
CA GLY A 237 20.10 2.36 0.39
C GLY A 237 20.86 1.62 -0.71
N ASN A 238 20.19 1.28 -1.82
CA ASN A 238 20.85 0.60 -2.93
C ASN A 238 21.93 1.49 -3.59
N LEU A 239 21.65 2.78 -3.80
CA LEU A 239 22.64 3.74 -4.29
C LEU A 239 23.84 3.87 -3.34
N PHE A 240 23.60 3.89 -2.03
CA PHE A 240 24.67 3.95 -1.03
C PHE A 240 25.47 2.64 -0.96
N GLY A 241 24.82 1.48 -1.10
CA GLY A 241 25.46 0.16 -1.14
C GLY A 241 26.44 0.00 -2.31
N VAL A 242 26.11 0.56 -3.48
CA VAL A 242 27.03 0.60 -4.63
C VAL A 242 28.04 1.74 -4.58
N SER A 243 27.81 2.76 -3.75
CA SER A 243 28.73 3.90 -3.61
C SER A 243 30.08 3.49 -3.00
N ALA A 244 31.11 4.29 -3.28
CA ALA A 244 32.43 4.12 -2.66
C ALA A 244 32.36 4.21 -1.12
N GLY A 245 31.40 4.97 -0.58
CA GLY A 245 31.16 5.07 0.87
C GLY A 245 30.69 3.75 1.46
N GLY A 246 29.66 3.13 0.89
CA GLY A 246 29.13 1.83 1.34
C GLY A 246 30.18 0.72 1.26
N GLN A 247 30.94 0.68 0.16
CA GLN A 247 32.04 -0.29 0.00
C GLN A 247 33.17 -0.07 1.03
N SER A 248 33.44 1.18 1.41
CA SER A 248 34.45 1.50 2.41
C SER A 248 34.04 1.06 3.82
N LEU A 249 32.76 1.21 4.18
CA LEU A 249 32.22 0.69 5.45
C LEU A 249 32.36 -0.83 5.56
N ILE A 250 32.05 -1.55 4.48
CA ILE A 250 32.21 -3.01 4.44
C ILE A 250 33.69 -3.38 4.60
N LYS A 251 34.60 -2.72 3.87
CA LYS A 251 36.05 -2.95 4.01
C LYS A 251 36.55 -2.65 5.43
N MET A 252 36.05 -1.59 6.06
CA MET A 252 36.38 -1.27 7.44
C MET A 252 35.90 -2.36 8.41
N ALA A 253 34.66 -2.84 8.25
CA ALA A 253 34.13 -3.95 9.03
C ALA A 253 34.96 -5.23 8.86
N PHE A 254 35.47 -5.50 7.65
CA PHE A 254 36.42 -6.60 7.42
C PHE A 254 37.73 -6.41 8.18
N ILE A 255 38.34 -5.22 8.12
CA ILE A 255 39.61 -4.95 8.81
C ILE A 255 39.46 -5.12 10.32
N LEU A 256 38.32 -4.68 10.88
CA LEU A 256 38.01 -4.79 12.31
C LEU A 256 37.79 -6.25 12.74
N THR A 257 37.14 -7.06 11.91
CA THR A 257 36.73 -8.43 12.28
C THR A 257 37.64 -9.54 11.74
N ARG A 258 38.67 -9.23 10.92
CA ARG A 258 39.56 -10.22 10.28
C ARG A 258 40.26 -11.19 11.22
N ARG A 259 40.44 -10.84 12.50
CA ARG A 259 41.10 -11.68 13.51
C ARG A 259 40.14 -12.59 14.28
N LEU A 260 38.83 -12.43 14.08
CA LEU A 260 37.81 -13.24 14.76
C LEU A 260 37.64 -14.58 14.06
N ARG A 261 37.39 -15.65 14.85
CA ARG A 261 37.24 -17.02 14.34
C ARG A 261 36.10 -17.18 13.32
N GLY A 262 35.08 -16.34 13.38
CA GLY A 262 33.97 -16.34 12.41
C GLY A 262 34.20 -15.52 11.14
N GLY A 263 35.36 -14.86 10.99
CA GLY A 263 35.79 -14.19 9.77
C GLY A 263 34.71 -13.33 9.08
N PRO A 264 34.31 -13.65 7.83
CA PRO A 264 33.37 -12.83 7.06
C PRO A 264 31.95 -12.77 7.64
N ALA A 265 31.57 -13.72 8.51
CA ALA A 265 30.27 -13.66 9.20
C ALA A 265 30.22 -12.51 10.21
N HIS A 266 31.32 -12.26 10.93
CA HIS A 266 31.39 -11.12 11.84
C HIS A 266 31.51 -9.80 11.07
N ALA A 267 32.25 -9.81 9.95
CA ALA A 267 32.32 -8.66 9.06
C ALA A 267 30.92 -8.28 8.53
N ALA A 268 30.12 -9.27 8.11
CA ALA A 268 28.74 -9.06 7.68
C ALA A 268 27.93 -8.38 8.79
N ILE A 269 27.92 -8.95 10.01
CA ILE A 269 27.17 -8.39 11.15
C ILE A 269 27.56 -6.94 11.43
N VAL A 270 28.87 -6.65 11.52
CA VAL A 270 29.35 -5.29 11.80
C VAL A 270 29.02 -4.34 10.65
N SER A 271 29.19 -4.78 9.39
CA SER A 271 28.85 -3.95 8.24
C SER A 271 27.35 -3.65 8.16
N SER A 272 26.49 -4.63 8.41
CA SER A 272 25.04 -4.46 8.44
C SER A 272 24.61 -3.62 9.64
N ALA A 273 25.32 -3.65 10.77
CA ALA A 273 25.06 -2.74 11.88
C ALA A 273 25.39 -1.28 11.49
N MET A 274 26.56 -1.04 10.89
CA MET A 274 26.97 0.30 10.41
C MET A 274 26.07 0.82 9.27
N PHE A 275 25.57 -0.08 8.42
CA PHE A 275 24.64 0.29 7.35
C PHE A 275 23.21 0.44 7.88
N GLY A 276 22.86 -0.30 8.94
CA GLY A 276 21.59 -0.22 9.64
C GLY A 276 21.38 1.13 10.32
N THR A 277 22.42 1.73 10.89
CA THR A 277 22.34 3.10 11.44
C THR A 277 22.04 4.15 10.36
N ILE A 278 22.32 3.87 9.08
CA ILE A 278 22.04 4.80 7.98
C ILE A 278 20.69 4.47 7.34
N SER A 279 20.41 3.20 7.06
CA SER A 279 19.25 2.76 6.28
C SER A 279 17.95 2.62 7.08
N GLY A 280 18.02 2.48 8.41
CA GLY A 280 16.85 2.47 9.31
C GLY A 280 15.87 1.28 9.16
N GLY A 281 16.13 0.34 8.25
CA GLY A 281 15.19 -0.74 7.96
C GLY A 281 15.85 -2.03 7.44
N PRO A 282 15.31 -3.21 7.79
CA PRO A 282 15.95 -4.49 7.51
C PRO A 282 15.92 -4.84 6.02
N VAL A 283 14.84 -4.50 5.32
CA VAL A 283 14.69 -4.77 3.89
C VAL A 283 15.76 -4.03 3.08
N VAL A 284 15.93 -2.74 3.37
CA VAL A 284 16.93 -1.89 2.71
C VAL A 284 18.34 -2.38 3.02
N ASN A 285 18.59 -2.79 4.26
CA ASN A 285 19.88 -3.32 4.68
C ASN A 285 20.25 -4.61 3.92
N VAL A 286 19.35 -5.62 3.90
CA VAL A 286 19.59 -6.86 3.14
C VAL A 286 19.78 -6.59 1.64
N LEU A 287 19.02 -5.66 1.06
CA LEU A 287 19.15 -5.29 -0.35
C LEU A 287 20.48 -4.60 -0.67
N SER A 288 21.11 -3.94 0.31
CA SER A 288 22.32 -3.14 0.13
C SER A 288 23.59 -3.87 0.57
N THR A 289 23.64 -4.38 1.80
CA THR A 289 24.78 -5.14 2.32
C THR A 289 24.74 -6.60 1.88
N GLY A 290 23.55 -7.22 1.87
CA GLY A 290 23.35 -8.64 1.57
C GLY A 290 23.87 -9.06 0.20
N VAL A 291 23.78 -8.18 -0.81
CA VAL A 291 24.32 -8.42 -2.17
C VAL A 291 25.84 -8.62 -2.18
N LEU A 292 26.54 -8.11 -1.16
CA LEU A 292 27.99 -8.27 -1.01
C LEU A 292 28.31 -9.33 0.05
N THR A 293 27.70 -9.25 1.23
CA THR A 293 28.01 -10.10 2.39
C THR A 293 27.64 -11.56 2.15
N ILE A 294 26.50 -11.86 1.51
CA ILE A 294 26.07 -13.23 1.25
C ILE A 294 27.06 -13.97 0.33
N PRO A 295 27.40 -13.45 -0.88
CA PRO A 295 28.41 -14.10 -1.72
C PRO A 295 29.77 -14.25 -1.04
N MET A 296 30.19 -13.29 -0.20
CA MET A 296 31.44 -13.37 0.54
C MET A 296 31.43 -14.51 1.57
N MET A 297 30.34 -14.68 2.32
CA MET A 297 30.17 -15.81 3.23
C MET A 297 30.17 -17.14 2.48
N LEU A 298 29.44 -17.23 1.35
CA LEU A 298 29.41 -18.46 0.53
C LEU A 298 30.79 -18.86 0.01
N LYS A 299 31.59 -17.90 -0.48
CA LYS A 299 32.97 -18.15 -0.95
C LYS A 299 33.88 -18.70 0.14
N ARG A 300 33.57 -18.44 1.42
CA ARG A 300 34.37 -18.91 2.56
C ARG A 300 33.93 -20.28 3.08
N GLY A 301 32.84 -20.84 2.56
CA GLY A 301 32.33 -22.17 2.91
C GLY A 301 31.12 -22.17 3.85
N PHE A 302 30.50 -21.01 4.12
CA PHE A 302 29.24 -20.98 4.86
C PHE A 302 28.08 -21.52 4.01
N SER A 303 27.12 -22.21 4.63
CA SER A 303 25.94 -22.70 3.92
C SER A 303 25.03 -21.53 3.52
N LYS A 304 24.25 -21.72 2.44
CA LYS A 304 23.28 -20.70 1.96
C LYS A 304 22.27 -20.31 3.02
N THR A 305 21.78 -21.28 3.79
CA THR A 305 20.82 -21.05 4.87
C THR A 305 21.44 -20.28 6.02
N PHE A 306 22.68 -20.59 6.40
CA PHE A 306 23.37 -19.90 7.48
C PHE A 306 23.76 -18.47 7.09
N ALA A 307 24.26 -18.25 5.87
CA ALA A 307 24.59 -16.92 5.37
C ALA A 307 23.34 -16.02 5.27
N GLY A 308 22.22 -16.56 4.77
CA GLY A 308 20.94 -15.84 4.75
C GLY A 308 20.40 -15.56 6.15
N GLY A 309 20.54 -16.51 7.07
CA GLY A 309 20.15 -16.34 8.47
C GLY A 309 20.94 -15.26 9.19
N ILE A 310 22.27 -15.20 8.99
CA ILE A 310 23.12 -14.14 9.54
C ILE A 310 22.70 -12.78 9.00
N GLU A 311 22.56 -12.65 7.68
CA GLU A 311 22.22 -11.37 7.06
C GLU A 311 20.83 -10.88 7.52
N ALA A 312 19.85 -11.78 7.61
CA ALA A 312 18.52 -11.46 8.09
C ALA A 312 18.54 -11.01 9.56
N ALA A 313 19.26 -11.74 10.43
CA ALA A 313 19.38 -11.40 11.85
C ALA A 313 20.11 -10.06 12.05
N ALA A 314 21.23 -9.85 11.36
CA ALA A 314 22.00 -8.61 11.43
C ALA A 314 21.19 -7.41 10.89
N SER A 315 20.45 -7.62 9.79
CA SER A 315 19.64 -6.58 9.18
C SER A 315 18.45 -6.17 10.04
N SER A 316 17.86 -7.12 10.79
CA SER A 316 16.78 -6.86 11.74
C SER A 316 17.20 -5.88 12.83
N GLY A 317 18.48 -5.91 13.23
CA GLY A 317 19.05 -4.96 14.17
C GLY A 317 19.01 -3.49 13.69
N GLY A 318 18.92 -3.26 12.38
CA GLY A 318 18.81 -1.90 11.81
C GLY A 318 17.55 -1.14 12.24
N GLN A 319 16.50 -1.82 12.68
CA GLN A 319 15.30 -1.15 13.22
C GLN A 319 15.52 -0.53 14.61
N ILE A 320 16.50 -1.05 15.35
CA ILE A 320 16.78 -0.64 16.75
C ILE A 320 18.00 0.29 16.80
N MET A 321 18.81 0.32 15.75
CA MET A 321 19.92 1.25 15.63
C MET A 321 19.40 2.68 15.47
N PRO A 322 20.01 3.67 16.14
CA PRO A 322 19.62 5.07 15.98
C PRO A 322 19.80 5.44 14.51
N PRO A 323 18.71 5.75 13.78
CA PRO A 323 18.80 6.07 12.36
C PRO A 323 19.39 7.48 12.21
N VAL A 324 20.42 7.61 11.38
CA VAL A 324 21.00 8.90 10.97
C VAL A 324 20.18 9.52 9.83
N MET A 325 19.37 8.71 9.11
CA MET A 325 18.44 9.16 8.05
C MET A 325 16.95 9.01 8.42
N GLY A 326 16.63 9.00 9.71
CA GLY A 326 15.25 8.92 10.23
C GLY A 326 14.93 10.15 11.07
#